data_AF-A0A7C4R9C7-F1
#
_entry.id   AF-A0A7C4R9C7-F1
#
_cell.length_a   1.000
_cell.length_b   1.000
_cell.length_c   1.000
_cell.angle_alpha   90.00
_cell.angle_beta   90.00
_cell.angle_gamma   90.00
#
_symmetry.space_group_name_H-M   'P 1'
#
loop_
_entity.id
_entity.type
_entity.pdbx_description
1 polymer ?
#
loop_
_entity_poly.entity_id
_entity_poly.type
_entity_poly.pdbx_seq_one_letter_code
_entity_poly.pdbx_strand_id
1 'polypeptide(L)'
;MKSVNIIDLNAVVKNDELIITARFKLAPSKRIFSRIKADLYFDGKLVKSFYLGIPYYFTRYNEFPLKAILSLEEINPGSHTVELKMLGLWPYAGPSDCKEAVFEYQPLATAIKIREIPKIKTIEGPAIAVLTSESKKLYEEMRERWKKELIARRER
;
A
#
# COMPACT_ATOMS: atom_id res chain seq x y z
N MET A 1 18.13 7.81 0.16
CA MET A 1 16.96 8.62 -0.23
C MET A 1 15.77 7.67 -0.41
N LYS A 2 14.61 7.94 0.18
CA LYS A 2 13.40 7.10 0.04
C LYS A 2 12.93 7.14 -1.43
N SER A 3 12.57 6.00 -1.99
CA SER A 3 12.09 5.90 -3.38
C SER A 3 10.60 6.22 -3.52
N VAL A 4 9.86 6.08 -2.42
CA VAL A 4 8.46 6.44 -2.27
C VAL A 4 8.33 7.30 -1.00
N ASN A 5 7.53 8.35 -1.07
CA ASN A 5 7.24 9.21 0.07
C ASN A 5 5.73 9.40 0.22
N ILE A 6 5.16 9.04 1.36
CA ILE A 6 3.74 9.24 1.67
C ILE A 6 3.59 10.67 2.18
N ILE A 7 2.97 11.51 1.35
CA ILE A 7 2.71 12.92 1.66
C ILE A 7 1.62 13.00 2.73
N ASP A 8 0.58 12.20 2.56
CA ASP A 8 -0.67 12.35 3.29
C ASP A 8 -1.40 11.01 3.39
N LEU A 9 -2.06 10.81 4.52
CA LEU A 9 -2.91 9.66 4.80
C LEU A 9 -4.09 10.17 5.64
N ASN A 10 -5.29 9.99 5.12
CA ASN A 10 -6.53 10.38 5.77
C ASN A 10 -7.49 9.19 5.82
N ALA A 11 -8.22 9.07 6.92
CA ALA A 11 -9.11 7.99 7.25
C ALA A 11 -10.46 8.60 7.64
N VAL A 12 -11.49 8.39 6.82
CA VAL A 12 -12.83 8.96 7.04
C VAL A 12 -13.85 7.84 7.05
N VAL A 13 -14.69 7.83 8.08
CA VAL A 13 -15.81 6.87 8.18
C VAL A 13 -17.06 7.47 7.58
N LYS A 14 -17.78 6.68 6.77
CA LYS A 14 -19.10 7.02 6.25
C LYS A 14 -19.94 5.74 6.15
N ASN A 15 -21.07 5.68 6.84
CA ASN A 15 -22.01 4.55 6.79
C ASN A 15 -21.33 3.18 7.01
N ASP A 16 -20.58 3.02 8.11
CA ASP A 16 -19.80 1.82 8.42
C ASP A 16 -18.75 1.43 7.37
N GLU A 17 -18.44 2.33 6.42
CA GLU A 17 -17.32 2.20 5.51
C GLU A 17 -16.19 3.14 5.91
N LEU A 18 -14.99 2.58 6.04
CA LEU A 18 -13.77 3.35 6.22
C LEU A 18 -13.15 3.63 4.86
N ILE A 19 -13.11 4.90 4.51
CA ILE A 19 -12.49 5.42 3.30
C ILE A 19 -11.10 5.93 3.66
N ILE A 20 -10.09 5.20 3.22
CA ILE A 20 -8.69 5.56 3.37
C ILE A 20 -8.25 6.26 2.08
N THR A 21 -7.73 7.47 2.20
CA THR A 21 -7.16 8.24 1.09
C THR A 21 -5.72 8.57 1.40
N ALA A 22 -4.82 8.22 0.50
CA ALA A 22 -3.40 8.50 0.62
C ALA A 22 -2.90 9.24 -0.62
N ARG A 23 -1.90 10.10 -0.41
CA ARG A 23 -1.14 10.73 -1.50
C ARG A 23 0.32 10.45 -1.30
N PHE A 24 1.01 10.06 -2.36
CA PHE A 24 2.44 9.76 -2.30
C PHE A 24 3.19 10.32 -3.52
N LYS A 25 4.49 10.58 -3.33
CA LYS A 25 5.44 10.95 -4.38
C LYS A 25 6.40 9.81 -4.64
N LEU A 26 6.91 9.79 -5.86
CA LEU A 26 8.02 8.93 -6.25
C LEU A 26 9.27 9.76 -6.48
N ALA A 27 10.41 9.17 -6.17
CA ALA A 27 11.68 9.74 -6.60
C ALA A 27 11.73 9.76 -8.15
N PRO A 28 12.27 10.83 -8.77
CA PRO A 28 12.43 10.90 -10.21
C PRO A 28 13.23 9.71 -10.74
N SER A 29 12.73 9.05 -11.79
CA SER A 29 13.38 7.88 -12.39
C SER A 29 13.28 7.94 -13.90
N LYS A 30 14.38 7.67 -14.63
CA LYS A 30 14.42 7.62 -16.10
C LYS A 30 13.89 6.29 -16.68
N ARG A 31 13.06 5.55 -15.93
CA ARG A 31 12.67 4.16 -16.26
C ARG A 31 11.20 4.06 -16.62
N ILE A 32 10.89 3.08 -17.47
CA ILE A 32 9.58 2.84 -18.09
C ILE A 32 8.49 2.54 -17.04
N PHE A 33 8.82 1.95 -15.88
CA PHE A 33 7.87 1.72 -14.79
C PHE A 33 8.54 1.82 -13.41
N SER A 34 7.83 2.40 -12.46
CA SER A 34 8.11 2.34 -11.01
C SER A 34 7.24 1.26 -10.38
N ARG A 35 7.81 0.46 -9.48
CA ARG A 35 7.10 -0.66 -8.84
C ARG A 35 7.13 -0.48 -7.34
N ILE A 36 5.99 -0.62 -6.68
CA ILE A 36 5.82 -0.32 -5.26
C ILE A 36 5.03 -1.44 -4.61
N LYS A 37 5.44 -1.86 -3.43
CA LYS A 37 4.62 -2.67 -2.53
C LYS A 37 3.98 -1.74 -1.52
N ALA A 38 2.67 -1.88 -1.31
CA ALA A 38 1.93 -1.19 -0.28
C ALA A 38 1.31 -2.22 0.66
N ASP A 39 1.57 -2.06 1.94
CA ASP A 39 1.03 -2.88 3.01
C ASP A 39 0.10 -2.00 3.85
N LEU A 40 -1.17 -2.38 3.93
CA LEU A 40 -2.19 -1.70 4.71
C LEU A 40 -2.43 -2.45 6.01
N TYR A 41 -2.30 -1.76 7.14
CA TYR A 41 -2.54 -2.30 8.47
C TYR A 41 -3.71 -1.58 9.15
N PHE A 42 -4.37 -2.33 10.04
CA PHE A 42 -5.45 -1.87 10.91
C PHE A 42 -5.13 -2.34 12.33
N ASP A 43 -5.04 -1.41 13.27
CA ASP A 43 -4.63 -1.67 14.66
C ASP A 43 -3.38 -2.55 14.76
N GLY A 44 -2.37 -2.25 13.93
CA GLY A 44 -1.10 -3.00 13.84
C GLY A 44 -1.18 -4.35 13.13
N LYS A 45 -2.36 -4.80 12.70
CA LYS A 45 -2.57 -6.07 11.98
C LYS A 45 -2.61 -5.84 10.48
N LEU A 46 -1.85 -6.63 9.71
CA LEU A 46 -1.82 -6.53 8.25
C LEU A 46 -3.18 -6.94 7.68
N VAL A 47 -3.86 -5.98 7.05
CA VAL A 47 -5.13 -6.23 6.33
C VAL A 47 -4.83 -6.80 4.95
N LYS A 48 -3.95 -6.14 4.20
CA LYS A 48 -3.57 -6.58 2.85
C LYS A 48 -2.27 -5.96 2.36
N SER A 49 -1.51 -6.78 1.65
CA SER A 49 -0.43 -6.35 0.77
C SER A 49 -0.94 -6.26 -0.67
N PHE A 50 -0.60 -5.18 -1.36
CA PHE A 50 -0.83 -5.03 -2.79
C PHE A 50 0.34 -4.34 -3.48
N TYR A 51 0.39 -4.47 -4.79
CA TYR A 51 1.49 -3.98 -5.61
C TYR A 51 0.97 -2.95 -6.60
N LEU A 52 1.75 -1.89 -6.80
CA LEU A 52 1.43 -0.79 -7.71
C LEU A 52 2.52 -0.73 -8.78
N GLY A 53 2.11 -0.65 -10.04
CA GLY A 53 3.00 -0.43 -11.18
C GLY A 53 2.67 0.91 -11.81
N ILE A 54 3.56 1.89 -11.69
CA ILE A 54 3.34 3.25 -12.22
C ILE A 54 4.19 3.43 -13.48
N PRO A 55 3.59 3.55 -14.67
CA PRO A 55 4.34 3.80 -15.90
C PRO A 55 5.04 5.17 -15.89
N TYR A 56 6.15 5.26 -16.60
CA TYR A 56 6.99 6.47 -16.71
C TYR A 56 6.23 7.68 -17.21
N TYR A 57 5.28 7.50 -18.12
CA TYR A 57 4.46 8.62 -18.58
C TYR A 57 3.70 9.29 -17.43
N PHE A 58 3.36 8.54 -16.39
CA PHE A 58 2.73 9.05 -15.18
C PHE A 58 3.73 9.62 -14.17
N THR A 59 5.06 9.43 -14.32
CA THR A 59 6.04 10.07 -13.42
C THR A 59 6.16 11.59 -13.66
N ARG A 60 5.44 12.14 -14.65
CA ARG A 60 5.23 13.59 -14.80
C ARG A 60 4.27 14.14 -13.74
N TYR A 61 3.40 13.30 -13.17
CA TYR A 61 2.58 13.69 -12.04
C TYR A 61 3.45 13.71 -10.78
N ASN A 62 3.42 14.82 -10.07
CA ASN A 62 4.18 14.98 -8.83
C ASN A 62 3.59 14.14 -7.68
N GLU A 63 2.30 13.81 -7.73
CA GLU A 63 1.56 13.15 -6.66
C GLU A 63 0.63 12.08 -7.23
N PHE A 64 0.57 10.95 -6.55
CA PHE A 64 -0.27 9.82 -6.91
C PHE A 64 -1.32 9.59 -5.81
N PRO A 65 -2.62 9.63 -6.15
CA PRO A 65 -3.66 9.28 -5.21
C PRO A 65 -3.80 7.77 -5.07
N LEU A 66 -4.09 7.30 -3.86
CA LEU A 66 -4.46 5.93 -3.55
C LEU A 66 -5.68 5.97 -2.65
N LYS A 67 -6.69 5.15 -2.96
CA LYS A 67 -7.91 5.04 -2.17
C LYS A 67 -8.17 3.59 -1.83
N ALA A 68 -8.50 3.30 -0.57
CA ALA A 68 -8.95 1.99 -0.15
C ALA A 68 -10.26 2.14 0.64
N ILE A 69 -11.18 1.21 0.44
CA ILE A 69 -12.47 1.17 1.11
C ILE A 69 -12.55 -0.14 1.89
N LEU A 70 -12.79 -0.03 3.19
CA LEU A 70 -12.91 -1.12 4.14
C LEU A 70 -14.32 -1.13 4.74
N SER A 71 -14.89 -2.31 4.98
CA SER A 71 -16.13 -2.48 5.74
C SER A 71 -15.84 -2.61 7.24
N LEU A 72 -16.47 -1.77 8.04
CA LEU A 72 -16.41 -1.76 9.51
C LEU A 72 -17.62 -2.41 10.19
N GLU A 73 -18.57 -2.97 9.43
CA GLU A 73 -19.82 -3.58 9.95
C GLU A 73 -19.61 -4.62 11.07
N GLU A 74 -18.43 -5.24 11.10
CA GLU A 74 -18.04 -6.25 12.10
C GLU A 74 -16.84 -5.76 12.95
N ILE A 75 -16.63 -4.45 13.13
CA ILE A 75 -15.52 -3.91 13.94
C ILE A 75 -16.04 -3.33 15.25
N ASN A 76 -15.23 -3.41 16.31
CA ASN A 76 -15.56 -2.80 17.60
C ASN A 76 -15.73 -1.28 17.47
N PRO A 77 -16.63 -0.65 18.22
CA PRO A 77 -16.64 0.81 18.35
C PRO A 77 -15.38 1.30 19.09
N GLY A 78 -14.93 2.50 18.74
CA GLY A 78 -13.84 3.18 19.43
C GLY A 78 -12.81 3.82 18.50
N SER A 79 -11.66 4.14 19.10
CA SER A 79 -10.51 4.73 18.40
C SER A 79 -9.69 3.64 17.74
N HIS A 80 -9.47 3.78 16.44
CA HIS A 80 -8.72 2.82 15.63
C HIS A 80 -7.62 3.52 14.85
N THR A 81 -6.56 2.77 14.57
CA THR A 81 -5.41 3.27 13.80
C THR A 81 -5.28 2.51 12.50
N VAL A 82 -5.12 3.25 11.39
CA VAL A 82 -4.70 2.68 10.11
C VAL A 82 -3.29 3.12 9.77
N GLU A 83 -2.50 2.17 9.29
CA GLU A 83 -1.14 2.42 8.84
C GLU A 83 -1.02 2.02 7.37
N LEU A 84 -0.42 2.91 6.57
CA LEU A 84 0.02 2.59 5.23
C LEU A 84 1.54 2.59 5.18
N LYS A 85 2.10 1.43 4.83
CA LYS A 85 3.52 1.26 4.61
C LYS A 85 3.81 1.03 3.14
N MET A 86 4.64 1.87 2.53
CA MET A 86 5.00 1.78 1.13
C MET A 86 6.50 1.54 0.96
N LEU A 87 6.83 0.61 0.08
CA LEU A 87 8.20 0.22 -0.23
C LEU A 87 8.39 0.22 -1.74
N GLY A 88 9.34 1.02 -2.23
CA GLY A 88 9.80 0.88 -3.61
C GLY A 88 10.44 -0.49 -3.82
N LEU A 89 10.00 -1.19 -4.85
CA LEU A 89 10.59 -2.45 -5.26
C LEU A 89 11.74 -2.21 -6.24
N TRP A 90 12.46 -3.28 -6.55
CA TRP A 90 13.61 -3.23 -7.45
C TRP A 90 13.31 -2.44 -8.74
N PRO A 91 14.22 -1.56 -9.21
CA PRO A 91 15.61 -1.35 -8.74
C PRO A 91 15.79 -0.36 -7.58
N TYR A 92 14.73 0.32 -7.13
CA TYR A 92 14.80 1.31 -6.06
C TYR A 92 14.31 0.74 -4.73
N ALA A 93 14.84 -0.43 -4.38
CA ALA A 93 14.70 -1.01 -3.04
C ALA A 93 15.40 -0.07 -2.04
N GLY A 94 14.62 0.87 -1.50
CA GLY A 94 15.04 1.85 -0.50
C GLY A 94 14.34 1.58 0.83
N PRO A 95 14.60 2.42 1.85
CA PRO A 95 13.83 2.35 3.08
C PRO A 95 12.35 2.57 2.78
N SER A 96 11.48 1.78 3.41
CA SER A 96 10.03 1.98 3.34
C SER A 96 9.65 3.31 3.97
N ASP A 97 8.59 3.92 3.45
CA ASP A 97 7.91 5.02 4.12
C ASP A 97 6.64 4.51 4.80
N CYS A 98 6.29 5.13 5.92
CA CYS A 98 5.16 4.73 6.74
C CYS A 98 4.40 5.97 7.18
N LYS A 99 3.07 5.90 7.17
CA LYS A 99 2.22 6.93 7.73
C LYS A 99 1.00 6.30 8.38
N GLU A 100 0.57 6.91 9.48
CA GLU A 100 -0.55 6.45 10.29
C GLU A 100 -1.63 7.52 10.34
N ALA A 101 -2.88 7.09 10.45
CA ALA A 101 -4.03 7.93 10.68
C ALA A 101 -4.93 7.27 11.73
N VAL A 102 -5.38 8.07 12.69
CA VAL A 102 -6.33 7.64 13.73
C VAL A 102 -7.71 8.13 13.34
N PHE A 103 -8.73 7.31 13.59
CA PHE A 103 -10.11 7.68 13.37
C PHE A 103 -11.00 7.07 14.45
N GLU A 104 -12.12 7.74 14.74
CA GLU A 104 -13.13 7.24 15.67
C GLU A 104 -14.24 6.52 14.90
N TYR A 105 -14.65 5.37 15.40
CA TYR A 105 -15.75 4.59 14.84
C TYR A 105 -16.88 4.42 15.83
N GLN A 106 -18.08 4.81 15.39
CA GLN A 106 -19.33 4.55 16.09
C GLN A 106 -20.28 3.86 15.10
N PRO A 107 -20.60 2.57 15.31
CA PRO A 107 -21.43 1.81 14.39
C PRO A 107 -22.88 2.30 14.46
N LEU A 108 -23.57 2.29 13.33
CA LEU A 108 -24.99 2.67 13.26
C LEU A 108 -25.91 1.64 13.94
N ALA A 109 -25.48 0.38 13.99
CA ALA A 109 -26.19 -0.71 14.66
C ALA A 109 -25.20 -1.61 15.40
N THR A 110 -25.65 -2.22 16.50
CA THR A 110 -24.82 -3.15 17.26
C THR A 110 -24.42 -4.34 16.38
N ALA A 111 -23.11 -4.50 16.15
CA ALA A 111 -22.58 -5.60 15.36
C ALA A 111 -22.92 -6.94 16.03
N ILE A 112 -23.55 -7.85 15.28
CA ILE A 112 -23.89 -9.21 15.74
C ILE A 112 -22.64 -10.07 15.90
N LYS A 113 -21.60 -9.79 15.11
CA LYS A 113 -20.30 -10.46 15.15
C LYS A 113 -19.20 -9.41 15.05
N ILE A 114 -18.17 -9.59 15.87
CA ILE A 114 -17.01 -8.71 15.94
C ILE A 114 -15.80 -9.46 15.38
N ARG A 115 -15.04 -8.76 14.54
CA ARG A 115 -13.75 -9.12 13.98
C ARG A 115 -12.74 -8.07 14.41
N GLU A 116 -11.49 -8.49 14.37
CA GLU A 116 -10.36 -7.60 14.65
C GLU A 116 -9.81 -6.93 13.39
N ILE A 117 -10.11 -7.47 12.20
CA ILE A 117 -9.62 -6.98 10.91
C ILE A 117 -10.80 -6.71 9.98
N PRO A 118 -10.91 -5.49 9.41
CA PRO A 118 -12.01 -5.14 8.52
C PRO A 118 -11.89 -5.83 7.17
N LYS A 119 -13.02 -5.98 6.47
CA LYS A 119 -13.05 -6.57 5.12
C LYS A 119 -12.71 -5.49 4.09
N ILE A 120 -11.83 -5.80 3.14
CA ILE A 120 -11.58 -4.90 2.00
C ILE A 120 -12.72 -5.01 0.99
N LYS A 121 -13.36 -3.88 0.69
CA LYS A 121 -14.31 -3.77 -0.42
C LYS A 121 -13.56 -3.48 -1.72
N THR A 122 -12.80 -2.38 -1.76
CA THR A 122 -12.14 -1.91 -2.98
C THR A 122 -10.80 -1.24 -2.68
N ILE A 123 -9.84 -1.35 -3.61
CA ILE A 123 -8.60 -0.57 -3.61
C ILE A 123 -8.45 0.04 -5.01
N GLU A 124 -8.33 1.37 -5.08
CA GLU A 124 -8.29 2.17 -6.31
C GLU A 124 -7.05 3.08 -6.33
N GLY A 125 -6.49 3.29 -7.52
CA GLY A 125 -5.30 4.13 -7.70
C GLY A 125 -4.82 4.08 -9.16
N PRO A 126 -3.89 4.97 -9.55
CA PRO A 126 -3.36 4.99 -10.89
C PRO A 126 -2.61 3.68 -11.17
N ALA A 127 -3.07 2.96 -12.20
CA ALA A 127 -2.47 1.72 -12.68
C ALA A 127 -2.27 0.63 -11.60
N ILE A 128 -3.27 0.45 -10.71
CA ILE A 128 -3.37 -0.76 -9.89
C ILE A 128 -3.69 -1.95 -10.79
N ALA A 129 -2.67 -2.57 -11.36
CA ALA A 129 -2.76 -4.00 -11.62
C ALA A 129 -2.70 -4.66 -10.23
N VAL A 130 -3.85 -5.06 -9.67
CA VAL A 130 -3.88 -5.85 -8.42
C VAL A 130 -3.24 -7.20 -8.77
N LEU A 131 -1.93 -7.28 -8.55
CA LEU A 131 -1.09 -8.39 -8.98
C LEU A 131 -1.47 -9.67 -8.21
N THR A 132 -1.96 -10.66 -8.97
CA THR A 132 -2.35 -12.01 -8.53
C THR A 132 -1.17 -12.79 -7.92
N SER A 133 -1.43 -13.96 -7.33
CA SER A 133 -0.41 -14.86 -6.75
C SER A 133 0.74 -15.20 -7.73
N GLU A 134 0.46 -15.27 -9.02
CA GLU A 134 1.46 -15.49 -10.09
C GLU A 134 2.46 -14.33 -10.19
N SER A 135 1.97 -13.12 -10.00
CA SER A 135 2.81 -11.93 -10.02
C SER A 135 3.79 -11.93 -8.85
N LYS A 136 3.36 -12.40 -7.68
CA LYS A 136 4.23 -12.56 -6.51
C LYS A 136 5.41 -13.50 -6.79
N LYS A 137 5.17 -14.64 -7.46
CA LYS A 137 6.24 -15.56 -7.89
C LYS A 137 7.23 -14.89 -8.83
N LEU A 138 6.74 -14.16 -9.84
CA LEU A 138 7.60 -13.42 -10.76
C LEU A 138 8.50 -12.41 -10.02
N TYR A 139 7.99 -11.76 -8.96
CA TYR A 139 8.79 -10.85 -8.14
C TYR A 139 9.85 -11.56 -7.30
N GLU A 140 9.54 -12.72 -6.74
CA GLU A 140 10.51 -13.55 -6.01
C GLU A 140 11.64 -14.01 -6.95
N GLU A 141 11.29 -14.49 -8.15
CA GLU A 141 12.26 -14.91 -9.17
C GLU A 141 13.17 -13.76 -9.63
N MET A 142 12.61 -12.57 -9.87
CA MET A 142 13.40 -11.38 -10.20
C MET A 142 14.36 -10.99 -9.08
N ARG A 143 13.94 -11.10 -7.81
CA ARG A 143 14.78 -10.81 -6.64
C ARG A 143 15.95 -11.79 -6.53
N GLU A 144 15.70 -13.07 -6.77
CA GLU A 144 16.74 -14.11 -6.78
C GLU A 144 17.75 -13.90 -7.91
N ARG A 145 17.26 -13.63 -9.13
CA ARG A 145 18.11 -13.38 -10.30
C ARG A 145 19.06 -12.21 -10.04
N TRP A 146 18.56 -11.16 -9.40
CA TRP A 146 19.36 -10.00 -9.06
C TRP A 146 20.41 -10.26 -7.97
N LYS A 147 20.09 -11.06 -6.93
CA LYS A 147 21.12 -11.49 -5.94
C LYS A 147 22.31 -12.16 -6.64
N LYS A 148 22.03 -13.02 -7.61
CA LYS A 148 23.05 -13.73 -8.40
C LYS A 148 23.89 -12.78 -9.25
N GLU A 149 23.26 -11.83 -9.95
CA GLU A 149 23.99 -10.83 -10.75
C GLU A 149 24.89 -9.90 -9.91
N LEU A 150 24.48 -9.58 -8.69
CA LEU A 150 25.21 -8.67 -7.80
C LEU A 150 26.46 -9.33 -7.20
N ILE A 151 26.39 -10.63 -6.90
CA ILE A 151 27.55 -11.45 -6.49
C ILE A 151 28.53 -11.56 -7.67
N ALA A 152 28.04 -11.90 -8.87
CA ALA A 152 28.87 -12.06 -10.06
C ALA A 152 29.63 -10.77 -10.47
N ARG A 153 29.11 -9.59 -10.12
CA ARG A 153 29.80 -8.30 -10.34
C ARG A 153 30.83 -7.94 -9.27
N ARG A 154 30.76 -8.54 -8.08
CA ARG A 154 31.71 -8.32 -6.98
C ARG A 154 32.94 -9.22 -7.08
N GLU A 155 32.81 -10.36 -7.75
CA GLU A 155 33.88 -11.35 -7.94
C GLU A 155 34.71 -11.10 -9.22
N ARG A 156 34.48 -9.98 -9.91
CA ARG A 156 35.16 -9.58 -11.14
C ARG A 156 35.93 -8.28 -10.93
#